data_AF-A0A3M6YH41-F1
#
_entry.id   AF-A0A3M6YH41-F1
#
_cell.length_a   1.000
_cell.length_b   1.000
_cell.length_c   1.000
_cell.angle_alpha   90.00
_cell.angle_beta   90.00
_cell.angle_gamma   90.00
#
_symmetry.space_group_name_H-M   'P 1'
#
loop_
_entity.id
_entity.type
_entity.pdbx_description
1 polymer ?
#
loop_
_entity_poly.entity_id
_entity_poly.type
_entity_poly.pdbx_seq_one_letter_code
_entity_poly.pdbx_strand_id
1 'polypeptide(L)'
;MERPVKRRRVSLDENDSDAASSSASEGSSSAPPSPQPPHEDGDESEEEIAKPHQGTNTVSRIKSKKDASVPAAQHVTPEDQDGGSNDLPLSIQSSIDPSSTRTFLDLGLSPWLTASLNAMAIKNPTRIQSAAIPPILQGRDCIGGSRTGSGKTVAFAAPILETWSRDPRGIYAVVLTPTRELALQIYEQISAVGARQGVRCCLVTGGADQKAQALELGRRPHVVIATPGRLAEHIETSGDDTMKGLRKVKFVVLDEADRLLATGKGSMLPAVSTCLDALPPSSERQTLLFTATVTPEVRALKDAPRAPGKPDVFVTEVDTDSLTLPPTLKQTYQLVNVLHKEKYLHILLLTAANAEKPTIIFCNRTSTATLLEHLLRLLNHRVTALHSGLPHTDRTNNLARFRARAARILIATD
;
A
#
# COMPACT_ATOMS: atom_id res chain seq x y z
N MET A 1 -2.36 -67.46 40.14
CA MET A 1 -1.74 -66.50 39.20
C MET A 1 -2.41 -65.15 39.44
N GLU A 2 -2.21 -64.57 40.61
CA GLU A 2 -1.15 -63.60 40.96
C GLU A 2 -1.35 -62.19 40.38
N ARG A 3 -2.10 -61.46 41.22
CA ARG A 3 -2.28 -60.04 41.55
C ARG A 3 -1.40 -58.91 40.96
N PRO A 4 -1.95 -57.67 40.96
CA PRO A 4 -1.29 -56.40 40.64
C PRO A 4 -0.70 -55.69 41.88
N VAL A 5 0.20 -54.72 41.70
CA VAL A 5 0.82 -53.88 42.77
C VAL A 5 1.12 -52.48 42.17
N LYS A 6 0.43 -51.38 42.54
CA LYS A 6 0.41 -50.52 43.75
C LYS A 6 1.40 -49.34 43.74
N ARG A 7 0.84 -48.15 44.00
CA ARG A 7 1.45 -46.89 44.48
C ARG A 7 2.48 -47.09 45.59
N ARG A 8 3.53 -46.24 45.66
CA ARG A 8 3.73 -45.28 46.78
C ARG A 8 4.90 -44.31 46.56
N ARG A 9 4.65 -43.07 47.00
CA ARG A 9 5.57 -41.99 47.39
C ARG A 9 6.31 -42.40 48.68
N VAL A 10 7.50 -41.88 48.95
CA VAL A 10 7.98 -41.32 50.24
C VAL A 10 9.47 -40.92 50.12
N SER A 11 9.74 -39.69 50.55
CA SER A 11 10.99 -39.02 50.88
C SER A 11 11.65 -39.59 52.14
N LEU A 12 12.97 -39.41 52.33
CA LEU A 12 13.58 -39.17 53.64
C LEU A 12 14.96 -38.52 53.44
N ASP A 13 15.16 -37.43 54.19
CA ASP A 13 16.40 -36.67 54.42
C ASP A 13 17.42 -37.44 55.26
N GLU A 14 18.68 -36.98 55.26
CA GLU A 14 19.46 -36.66 56.49
C GLU A 14 20.82 -35.99 56.15
N ASN A 15 20.98 -34.75 56.66
CA ASN A 15 22.12 -34.06 57.33
C ASN A 15 23.59 -34.38 56.96
N ASP A 16 24.59 -33.48 57.05
CA ASP A 16 24.77 -32.28 57.89
C ASP A 16 25.95 -31.39 57.39
N SER A 17 25.89 -30.09 57.75
CA SER A 17 26.95 -29.08 58.05
C SER A 17 28.23 -28.92 57.15
N ASP A 18 28.85 -27.75 56.93
CA ASP A 18 28.98 -26.52 57.73
C ASP A 18 29.53 -25.30 56.93
N ALA A 19 29.09 -24.12 57.39
CA ALA A 19 29.77 -22.80 57.53
C ALA A 19 30.35 -21.93 56.35
N ALA A 20 29.69 -20.75 56.20
CA ALA A 20 30.20 -19.35 56.24
C ALA A 20 31.23 -18.84 55.19
N SER A 21 31.27 -17.58 54.72
CA SER A 21 30.55 -16.31 54.96
C SER A 21 30.83 -15.28 53.83
N SER A 22 29.89 -14.34 53.67
CA SER A 22 29.95 -12.95 53.15
C SER A 22 31.16 -12.41 52.37
N SER A 23 30.89 -11.66 51.29
CA SER A 23 31.57 -10.37 51.05
C SER A 23 30.71 -9.37 50.27
N ALA A 24 30.73 -8.13 50.75
CA ALA A 24 30.17 -6.94 50.14
C ALA A 24 31.32 -5.98 49.77
N SER A 25 31.15 -5.33 48.63
CA SER A 25 31.48 -3.92 48.27
C SER A 25 32.85 -3.26 48.53
N GLU A 26 33.24 -2.48 47.50
CA GLU A 26 34.08 -1.25 47.44
C GLU A 26 35.59 -1.36 47.11
N GLY A 27 36.07 -0.48 46.20
CA GLY A 27 37.47 0.02 46.21
C GLY A 27 38.23 0.18 44.88
N SER A 28 38.19 1.40 44.33
CA SER A 28 38.94 2.10 43.26
C SER A 28 40.37 1.73 42.76
N SER A 29 40.58 2.05 41.46
CA SER A 29 41.71 2.79 40.81
C SER A 29 42.87 2.06 40.09
N SER A 30 43.05 2.33 38.78
CA SER A 30 44.25 2.89 38.09
C SER A 30 44.26 2.60 36.57
N ALA A 31 44.63 3.60 35.75
CA ALA A 31 44.67 3.63 34.26
C ALA A 31 46.12 3.35 33.73
N PRO A 32 46.55 3.57 32.44
CA PRO A 32 45.89 3.87 31.15
C PRO A 32 46.49 3.01 29.95
N PRO A 33 46.72 3.50 28.70
CA PRO A 33 45.82 3.49 27.54
C PRO A 33 46.36 2.79 26.26
N SER A 34 45.53 2.77 25.20
CA SER A 34 45.78 2.27 23.83
C SER A 34 46.51 3.30 22.93
N PRO A 35 47.21 2.89 21.85
CA PRO A 35 47.86 3.80 20.90
C PRO A 35 47.00 4.12 19.65
N GLN A 36 47.13 5.36 19.16
CA GLN A 36 46.78 5.80 17.80
C GLN A 36 47.99 5.64 16.84
N PRO A 37 47.77 5.62 15.51
CA PRO A 37 48.76 6.11 14.55
C PRO A 37 48.30 7.38 13.81
N PRO A 38 49.23 8.08 13.13
CA PRO A 38 49.25 9.54 13.06
C PRO A 38 48.77 10.14 11.73
N HIS A 39 48.47 11.44 11.80
CA HIS A 39 48.49 12.38 10.67
C HIS A 39 49.86 13.06 10.59
N GLU A 40 50.37 13.28 9.37
CA GLU A 40 51.37 14.30 9.07
C GLU A 40 50.73 15.37 8.16
N ASP A 41 51.05 16.61 8.48
CA ASP A 41 50.56 17.88 7.94
C ASP A 41 51.41 18.39 6.75
N GLY A 42 50.80 19.34 6.03
CA GLY A 42 51.50 20.47 5.41
C GLY A 42 51.35 20.55 3.89
N ASP A 43 51.20 21.72 3.27
CA ASP A 43 50.85 23.08 3.66
C ASP A 43 50.63 23.86 2.34
N GLU A 44 49.85 24.95 2.37
CA GLU A 44 49.87 26.14 1.46
C GLU A 44 49.87 25.96 -0.09
N SER A 45 49.21 26.73 -0.96
CA SER A 45 48.52 28.02 -0.90
C SER A 45 47.88 28.32 -2.29
N GLU A 46 46.85 29.16 -2.26
CA GLU A 46 46.45 30.20 -3.24
C GLU A 46 45.74 29.92 -4.58
N GLU A 47 44.93 30.94 -4.90
CA GLU A 47 43.81 31.10 -5.83
C GLU A 47 44.22 31.21 -7.31
N GLU A 48 43.33 30.86 -8.25
CA GLU A 48 42.98 31.79 -9.34
C GLU A 48 41.70 31.42 -10.12
N ILE A 49 41.05 32.48 -10.58
CA ILE A 49 39.78 32.57 -11.29
C ILE A 49 40.01 32.44 -12.81
N ALA A 50 39.19 31.65 -13.53
CA ALA A 50 38.87 31.93 -14.95
C ALA A 50 37.63 31.13 -15.46
N LYS A 51 36.63 31.87 -15.96
CA LYS A 51 35.65 31.45 -17.00
C LYS A 51 36.07 32.14 -18.32
N PRO A 52 35.35 32.03 -19.46
CA PRO A 52 34.80 30.88 -20.22
C PRO A 52 35.15 30.96 -21.74
N HIS A 53 34.95 29.89 -22.53
CA HIS A 53 34.85 29.94 -24.02
C HIS A 53 33.84 28.86 -24.49
N GLN A 54 32.71 29.15 -25.16
CA GLN A 54 32.48 29.54 -26.59
C GLN A 54 33.19 28.60 -27.59
N GLY A 55 32.59 28.00 -28.63
CA GLY A 55 31.27 28.06 -29.25
C GLY A 55 31.26 27.23 -30.55
N THR A 56 30.22 27.43 -31.39
CA THR A 56 29.97 26.92 -32.77
C THR A 56 29.23 25.56 -32.86
N ASN A 57 28.18 25.34 -33.67
CA ASN A 57 27.52 26.14 -34.71
C ASN A 57 26.04 25.75 -34.89
N THR A 58 25.26 26.76 -35.26
CA THR A 58 23.87 26.78 -35.73
C THR A 58 23.69 26.22 -37.15
N VAL A 59 22.51 25.64 -37.46
CA VAL A 59 21.78 25.91 -38.72
C VAL A 59 20.28 26.01 -38.44
N SER A 60 19.69 27.01 -39.08
CA SER A 60 18.35 27.58 -38.93
C SER A 60 17.36 27.08 -40.00
N ARG A 61 16.07 27.06 -39.64
CA ARG A 61 14.92 27.68 -40.39
C ARG A 61 14.37 27.01 -41.66
N ILE A 62 13.03 26.90 -41.70
CA ILE A 62 12.02 27.07 -42.79
C ILE A 62 10.75 26.31 -42.34
N LYS A 63 9.49 26.74 -42.43
CA LYS A 63 8.75 27.99 -42.69
C LYS A 63 7.30 27.71 -42.27
N SER A 64 6.59 28.76 -41.86
CA SER A 64 5.15 28.81 -41.68
C SER A 64 4.38 28.72 -43.00
N LYS A 65 3.17 28.12 -42.96
CA LYS A 65 2.07 28.48 -43.88
C LYS A 65 0.71 28.32 -43.19
N LYS A 66 -0.10 29.36 -43.37
CA LYS A 66 -1.45 29.60 -42.83
C LYS A 66 -2.56 29.02 -43.73
N ASP A 67 -3.72 28.86 -43.09
CA ASP A 67 -5.11 28.90 -43.57
C ASP A 67 -5.64 27.79 -44.50
N ALA A 68 -6.60 27.01 -43.96
CA ALA A 68 -7.76 26.50 -44.68
C ALA A 68 -8.92 26.16 -43.71
N SER A 69 -9.91 27.07 -43.68
CA SER A 69 -11.37 26.89 -43.51
C SER A 69 -11.95 25.68 -42.75
N VAL A 70 -12.71 26.02 -41.70
CA VAL A 70 -13.76 25.23 -41.03
C VAL A 70 -14.96 25.00 -41.97
N PRO A 71 -15.59 23.81 -41.97
CA PRO A 71 -17.01 23.70 -42.29
C PRO A 71 -17.84 23.38 -41.04
N ALA A 72 -19.07 23.90 -41.11
CA ALA A 72 -20.03 24.07 -40.04
C ALA A 72 -20.64 22.77 -39.48
N ALA A 73 -21.18 22.93 -38.27
CA ALA A 73 -21.96 21.99 -37.50
C ALA A 73 -23.07 21.30 -38.32
N GLN A 74 -23.18 20.00 -38.14
CA GLN A 74 -24.42 19.27 -38.35
C GLN A 74 -24.88 18.69 -37.00
N HIS A 75 -26.09 19.10 -36.65
CA HIS A 75 -26.92 18.58 -35.58
C HIS A 75 -27.00 17.05 -35.69
N VAL A 76 -26.56 16.32 -34.67
CA VAL A 76 -26.90 14.92 -34.47
C VAL A 76 -27.63 14.83 -33.14
N THR A 77 -28.91 14.48 -33.21
CA THR A 77 -29.76 14.12 -32.07
C THR A 77 -29.12 12.97 -31.29
N PRO A 78 -29.18 12.95 -29.95
CA PRO A 78 -28.69 11.80 -29.20
C PRO A 78 -29.69 10.66 -29.36
N GLU A 79 -29.38 9.71 -30.24
CA GLU A 79 -29.92 8.37 -30.14
C GLU A 79 -29.22 7.67 -28.97
N ASP A 80 -30.03 7.13 -28.06
CA ASP A 80 -29.62 6.28 -26.94
C ASP A 80 -28.82 5.07 -27.46
N GLN A 81 -27.49 5.21 -27.55
CA GLN A 81 -26.60 4.07 -27.70
C GLN A 81 -26.19 3.60 -26.32
N ASP A 82 -26.82 2.49 -25.94
CA ASP A 82 -26.51 1.68 -24.78
C ASP A 82 -25.05 1.20 -24.85
N GLY A 83 -24.14 2.04 -24.37
CA GLY A 83 -22.71 1.77 -24.30
C GLY A 83 -22.46 0.61 -23.36
N GLY A 84 -22.23 -0.56 -23.95
CA GLY A 84 -22.01 -1.82 -23.28
C GLY A 84 -20.93 -1.73 -22.20
N SER A 85 -21.11 -2.54 -21.17
CA SER A 85 -20.31 -2.71 -19.94
C SER A 85 -18.83 -3.11 -20.14
N ASN A 86 -18.26 -2.96 -21.34
CA ASN A 86 -16.99 -3.56 -21.76
C ASN A 86 -15.71 -2.79 -21.36
N ASP A 87 -15.80 -1.59 -20.78
CA ASP A 87 -14.61 -0.79 -20.42
C ASP A 87 -14.12 -1.00 -18.96
N LEU A 88 -14.88 -1.74 -18.14
CA LEU A 88 -14.48 -2.04 -16.76
C LEU A 88 -13.51 -3.24 -16.69
N PRO A 89 -12.52 -3.24 -15.78
CA PRO A 89 -11.70 -4.42 -15.50
C PRO A 89 -12.57 -5.65 -15.16
N LEU A 90 -12.22 -6.81 -15.72
CA LEU A 90 -12.91 -8.10 -15.49
C LEU A 90 -13.08 -8.43 -13.99
N SER A 91 -12.13 -8.01 -13.16
CA SER A 91 -12.20 -8.17 -11.70
C SER A 91 -13.36 -7.42 -11.06
N ILE A 92 -13.69 -6.22 -11.56
CA ILE A 92 -14.81 -5.41 -11.08
C ILE A 92 -16.13 -5.97 -11.62
N GLN A 93 -16.16 -6.32 -12.92
CA GLN A 93 -17.36 -6.89 -13.57
C GLN A 93 -17.85 -8.16 -12.84
N SER A 94 -16.93 -9.05 -12.44
CA SER A 94 -17.25 -10.26 -11.68
C SER A 94 -17.72 -10.01 -10.23
N SER A 95 -17.53 -8.80 -9.71
CA SER A 95 -18.02 -8.39 -8.38
C SER A 95 -19.32 -7.59 -8.44
N ILE A 96 -19.83 -7.27 -9.63
CA ILE A 96 -21.20 -6.77 -9.82
C ILE A 96 -22.14 -7.98 -9.74
N ASP A 97 -23.22 -7.86 -8.97
CA ASP A 97 -24.27 -8.88 -8.97
C ASP A 97 -25.12 -8.71 -10.24
N PRO A 98 -25.11 -9.67 -11.17
CA PRO A 98 -25.86 -9.57 -12.42
C PRO A 98 -27.38 -9.54 -12.22
N SER A 99 -27.87 -9.95 -11.04
CA SER A 99 -29.29 -9.91 -10.69
C SER A 99 -29.71 -8.61 -9.96
N SER A 100 -28.73 -7.78 -9.57
CA SER A 100 -29.00 -6.53 -8.85
C SER A 100 -29.22 -5.37 -9.82
N THR A 101 -30.40 -4.76 -9.76
CA THR A 101 -30.74 -3.50 -10.46
C THR A 101 -30.44 -2.26 -9.63
N ARG A 102 -29.78 -2.39 -8.46
CA ARG A 102 -29.48 -1.24 -7.60
C ARG A 102 -28.52 -0.29 -8.27
N THR A 103 -28.80 1.01 -8.13
CA THR A 103 -27.96 2.11 -8.56
C THR A 103 -27.26 2.76 -7.37
N PHE A 104 -26.27 3.61 -7.63
CA PHE A 104 -25.63 4.41 -6.58
C PHE A 104 -26.58 5.38 -5.88
N LEU A 105 -27.63 5.86 -6.57
CA LEU A 105 -28.70 6.67 -5.97
C LEU A 105 -29.47 5.86 -4.93
N ASP A 106 -29.76 4.59 -5.20
CA ASP A 106 -30.46 3.70 -4.27
C ASP A 106 -29.65 3.43 -3.00
N LEU A 107 -28.32 3.61 -3.05
CA LEU A 107 -27.43 3.51 -1.89
C LEU A 107 -27.37 4.79 -1.05
N GLY A 108 -28.11 5.84 -1.44
CA GLY A 108 -28.17 7.12 -0.72
C GLY A 108 -27.09 8.12 -1.11
N LEU A 109 -26.43 7.94 -2.27
CA LEU A 109 -25.48 8.92 -2.81
C LEU A 109 -26.19 10.00 -3.62
N SER A 110 -25.62 11.19 -3.61
CA SER A 110 -26.16 12.32 -4.34
C SER A 110 -26.01 12.20 -5.88
N PRO A 111 -26.81 12.94 -6.66
CA PRO A 111 -26.74 12.91 -8.13
C PRO A 111 -25.38 13.32 -8.70
N TRP A 112 -24.69 14.27 -8.07
CA TRP A 112 -23.38 14.73 -8.56
C TRP A 112 -22.34 13.61 -8.47
N LEU A 113 -22.36 12.84 -7.38
CA LEU A 113 -21.42 11.75 -7.14
C LEU A 113 -21.71 10.57 -8.07
N THR A 114 -22.99 10.28 -8.30
CA THR A 114 -23.41 9.27 -9.29
C THR A 114 -23.01 9.68 -10.70
N ALA A 115 -23.13 10.96 -11.06
CA ALA A 115 -22.66 11.48 -12.35
C ALA A 115 -21.13 11.37 -12.51
N SER A 116 -20.36 11.61 -11.45
CA SER A 116 -18.91 11.38 -11.45
C SER A 116 -18.55 9.91 -11.67
N LEU A 117 -19.23 8.99 -10.97
CA LEU A 117 -19.02 7.55 -11.12
C LEU A 117 -19.38 7.06 -12.53
N ASN A 118 -20.49 7.53 -13.09
CA ASN A 118 -20.91 7.23 -14.46
C ASN A 118 -19.89 7.72 -15.51
N ALA A 119 -19.29 8.89 -15.31
CA ALA A 119 -18.25 9.41 -16.21
C ALA A 119 -16.97 8.54 -16.18
N MET A 120 -16.76 7.77 -15.11
CA MET A 120 -15.69 6.79 -14.98
C MET A 120 -16.11 5.37 -15.42
N ALA A 121 -17.25 5.25 -16.12
CA ALA A 121 -17.88 3.99 -16.51
C ALA A 121 -18.26 3.06 -15.33
N ILE A 122 -18.35 3.59 -14.10
CA ILE A 122 -18.81 2.86 -12.91
C ILE A 122 -20.31 3.09 -12.76
N LYS A 123 -21.11 2.33 -13.52
CA LYS A 123 -22.57 2.50 -13.59
C LYS A 123 -23.31 1.83 -12.42
N ASN A 124 -22.93 0.58 -12.11
CA ASN A 124 -23.60 -0.24 -11.12
C ASN A 124 -22.66 -0.51 -9.93
N PRO A 125 -23.17 -0.47 -8.69
CA PRO A 125 -22.38 -0.77 -7.50
C PRO A 125 -22.00 -2.24 -7.45
N THR A 126 -20.76 -2.53 -7.05
CA THR A 126 -20.33 -3.89 -6.73
C THR A 126 -20.98 -4.37 -5.44
N ARG A 127 -20.89 -5.68 -5.15
CA ARG A 127 -21.48 -6.25 -3.94
C ARG A 127 -20.91 -5.64 -2.65
N ILE A 128 -19.59 -5.38 -2.60
CA ILE A 128 -18.97 -4.70 -1.45
C ILE A 128 -19.42 -3.23 -1.33
N GLN A 129 -19.60 -2.53 -2.45
CA GLN A 129 -20.11 -1.15 -2.44
C GLN A 129 -21.56 -1.09 -1.95
N SER A 130 -22.41 -2.00 -2.45
CA SER A 130 -23.81 -2.11 -2.04
C SER A 130 -23.95 -2.43 -0.55
N ALA A 131 -23.06 -3.28 -0.01
CA ALA A 131 -23.08 -3.65 1.40
C ALA A 131 -22.52 -2.54 2.32
N ALA A 132 -21.41 -1.88 1.92
CA ALA A 132 -20.68 -0.98 2.80
C ALA A 132 -21.18 0.48 2.76
N ILE A 133 -21.62 0.99 1.60
CA ILE A 133 -21.96 2.41 1.45
C ILE A 133 -23.08 2.85 2.41
N PRO A 134 -24.24 2.18 2.47
CA PRO A 134 -25.34 2.66 3.33
C PRO A 134 -25.00 2.67 4.83
N PRO A 135 -24.38 1.61 5.42
CA PRO A 135 -23.93 1.65 6.82
C PRO A 135 -22.89 2.75 7.11
N ILE A 136 -22.00 3.03 6.16
CA ILE A 136 -21.00 4.11 6.33
C ILE A 136 -21.71 5.47 6.35
N LEU A 137 -22.69 5.71 5.47
CA LEU A 137 -23.50 6.94 5.46
C LEU A 137 -24.32 7.12 6.74
N GLN A 138 -24.67 6.03 7.43
CA GLN A 138 -25.35 6.04 8.73
C GLN A 138 -24.41 6.36 9.91
N GLY A 139 -23.12 6.62 9.66
CA GLY A 139 -22.14 6.96 10.69
C GLY A 139 -21.52 5.76 11.41
N ARG A 140 -21.71 4.54 10.89
CA ARG A 140 -21.16 3.33 11.51
C ARG A 140 -19.70 3.12 11.10
N ASP A 141 -18.85 2.74 12.05
CA ASP A 141 -17.56 2.16 11.72
C ASP A 141 -17.78 0.89 10.86
N CYS A 142 -16.87 0.60 9.93
CA CYS A 142 -17.06 -0.48 8.96
C CYS A 142 -15.79 -1.33 8.84
N ILE A 143 -15.96 -2.66 8.81
CA ILE A 143 -14.95 -3.61 8.39
C ILE A 143 -15.47 -4.28 7.11
N GLY A 144 -14.86 -3.94 5.98
CA GLY A 144 -15.19 -4.47 4.65
C GLY A 144 -14.15 -5.50 4.19
N GLY A 145 -14.49 -6.78 4.28
CA GLY A 145 -13.70 -7.89 3.74
C GLY A 145 -14.10 -8.19 2.30
N SER A 146 -13.18 -8.03 1.35
CA SER A 146 -13.40 -8.45 -0.05
C SER A 146 -12.09 -8.58 -0.83
N ARG A 147 -12.05 -9.44 -1.84
CA ARG A 147 -10.87 -9.65 -2.71
C ARG A 147 -10.37 -8.37 -3.38
N THR A 148 -9.11 -8.37 -3.83
CA THR A 148 -8.55 -7.23 -4.58
C THR A 148 -9.27 -7.05 -5.92
N GLY A 149 -9.49 -5.79 -6.33
CA GLY A 149 -10.20 -5.47 -7.55
C GLY A 149 -11.72 -5.56 -7.47
N SER A 150 -12.33 -5.73 -6.28
CA SER A 150 -13.79 -5.72 -6.09
C SER A 150 -14.42 -4.32 -5.99
N GLY A 151 -13.62 -3.26 -6.17
CA GLY A 151 -14.09 -1.87 -6.10
C GLY A 151 -14.14 -1.28 -4.68
N LYS A 152 -13.33 -1.80 -3.74
CA LYS A 152 -13.23 -1.32 -2.35
C LYS A 152 -12.97 0.19 -2.23
N THR A 153 -12.13 0.76 -3.09
CA THR A 153 -11.82 2.20 -3.04
C THR A 153 -13.07 3.06 -3.11
N VAL A 154 -13.97 2.78 -4.06
CA VAL A 154 -15.24 3.52 -4.18
C VAL A 154 -16.16 3.25 -3.00
N ALA A 155 -16.12 2.05 -2.41
CA ALA A 155 -16.95 1.68 -1.28
C ALA A 155 -16.71 2.57 -0.05
N PHE A 156 -15.47 3.02 0.20
CA PHE A 156 -15.19 4.03 1.24
C PHE A 156 -15.12 5.46 0.70
N ALA A 157 -14.63 5.69 -0.52
CA ALA A 157 -14.47 7.03 -1.05
C ALA A 157 -15.82 7.72 -1.29
N ALA A 158 -16.80 7.01 -1.83
CA ALA A 158 -18.11 7.58 -2.12
C ALA A 158 -18.80 8.15 -0.86
N PRO A 159 -18.96 7.42 0.25
CA PRO A 159 -19.58 7.98 1.45
C PRO A 159 -18.74 9.07 2.12
N ILE A 160 -17.40 9.02 2.03
CA ILE A 160 -16.52 10.10 2.51
C ILE A 160 -16.78 11.39 1.72
N LEU A 161 -16.85 11.31 0.39
CA LEU A 161 -17.08 12.47 -0.48
C LEU A 161 -18.50 13.01 -0.34
N GLU A 162 -19.49 12.13 -0.20
CA GLU A 162 -20.88 12.50 0.07
C GLU A 162 -20.99 13.31 1.38
N THR A 163 -20.41 12.82 2.46
CA THR A 163 -20.43 13.49 3.78
C THR A 163 -19.61 14.78 3.80
N TRP A 164 -18.44 14.79 3.14
CA TRP A 164 -17.63 15.99 2.95
C TRP A 164 -18.38 17.07 2.17
N SER A 165 -19.15 16.71 1.12
CA SER A 165 -19.87 17.69 0.30
C SER A 165 -20.95 18.47 1.07
N ARG A 166 -21.47 17.90 2.17
CA ARG A 166 -22.47 18.53 3.04
C ARG A 166 -21.85 19.50 4.05
N ASP A 167 -20.60 19.25 4.43
CA ASP A 167 -19.84 20.09 5.37
C ASP A 167 -18.36 20.15 4.94
N PRO A 168 -18.07 20.95 3.88
CA PRO A 168 -16.73 21.02 3.31
C PRO A 168 -15.74 21.67 4.28
N ARG A 169 -14.75 20.89 4.70
CA ARG A 169 -13.68 21.34 5.60
C ARG A 169 -12.30 21.06 4.99
N GLY A 170 -11.24 21.38 5.74
CA GLY A 170 -9.86 21.00 5.42
C GLY A 170 -9.68 19.49 5.42
N ILE A 171 -8.63 18.96 6.06
CA ILE A 171 -8.39 17.51 6.05
C ILE A 171 -9.58 16.78 6.71
N TYR A 172 -10.40 16.14 5.88
CA TYR A 172 -11.65 15.49 6.25
C TYR A 172 -11.46 13.97 6.40
N ALA A 173 -10.60 13.39 5.56
CA ALA A 173 -10.27 11.99 5.58
C ALA A 173 -8.75 11.74 5.49
N VAL A 174 -8.28 10.71 6.20
CA VAL A 174 -6.94 10.14 6.06
C VAL A 174 -7.09 8.68 5.65
N VAL A 175 -6.43 8.29 4.56
CA VAL A 175 -6.37 6.91 4.07
C VAL A 175 -4.94 6.41 4.23
N LEU A 176 -4.76 5.38 5.06
CA LEU A 176 -3.50 4.67 5.20
C LEU A 176 -3.55 3.39 4.36
N THR A 177 -2.50 3.14 3.58
CA THR A 177 -2.35 1.95 2.74
C THR A 177 -0.87 1.53 2.73
N PRO A 178 -0.53 0.23 2.62
CA PRO A 178 0.82 -0.25 2.92
C PRO A 178 1.87 0.11 1.86
N THR A 179 1.47 0.35 0.61
CA THR A 179 2.41 0.57 -0.50
C THR A 179 2.18 1.89 -1.22
N ARG A 180 3.24 2.40 -1.86
CA ARG A 180 3.18 3.66 -2.61
C ARG A 180 2.27 3.54 -3.83
N GLU A 181 2.30 2.37 -4.45
CA GLU A 181 1.56 2.07 -5.66
C GLU A 181 0.06 2.03 -5.37
N LEU A 182 -0.36 1.40 -4.26
CA LEU A 182 -1.75 1.45 -3.81
C LEU A 182 -2.17 2.86 -3.41
N ALA A 183 -1.30 3.60 -2.72
CA ALA A 183 -1.58 5.00 -2.35
C ALA A 183 -1.84 5.87 -3.60
N LEU A 184 -1.02 5.71 -4.65
CA LEU A 184 -1.22 6.41 -5.91
C LEU A 184 -2.53 6.02 -6.58
N GLN A 185 -2.87 4.72 -6.63
CA GLN A 185 -4.13 4.25 -7.19
C GLN A 185 -5.34 4.83 -6.47
N ILE A 186 -5.32 4.84 -5.13
CA ILE A 186 -6.39 5.44 -4.33
C ILE A 186 -6.46 6.95 -4.57
N TYR A 187 -5.32 7.63 -4.60
CA TYR A 187 -5.24 9.06 -4.89
C TYR A 187 -5.87 9.42 -6.24
N GLU A 188 -5.51 8.70 -7.31
CA GLU A 188 -6.06 8.91 -8.65
C GLU A 188 -7.57 8.68 -8.68
N GLN A 189 -8.05 7.61 -8.04
CA GLN A 189 -9.47 7.28 -7.98
C GLN A 189 -10.28 8.33 -7.21
N ILE A 190 -9.85 8.72 -6.00
CA ILE A 190 -10.57 9.73 -5.22
C ILE A 190 -10.54 11.10 -5.92
N SER A 191 -9.40 11.46 -6.51
CA SER A 191 -9.26 12.71 -7.27
C SER A 191 -10.19 12.74 -8.47
N ALA A 192 -10.31 11.64 -9.22
CA ALA A 192 -11.21 11.54 -10.36
C ALA A 192 -12.69 11.66 -9.96
N VAL A 193 -13.11 10.93 -8.93
CA VAL A 193 -14.50 10.97 -8.43
C VAL A 193 -14.85 12.38 -7.91
N GLY A 194 -13.92 13.01 -7.19
CA GLY A 194 -14.10 14.31 -6.55
C GLY A 194 -13.81 15.54 -7.44
N ALA A 195 -13.31 15.35 -8.66
CA ALA A 195 -12.82 16.44 -9.51
C ALA A 195 -13.86 17.54 -9.75
N ARG A 196 -15.12 17.14 -10.05
CA ARG A 196 -16.21 18.08 -10.33
C ARG A 196 -16.59 18.95 -9.13
N GLN A 197 -16.31 18.49 -7.92
CA GLN A 197 -16.62 19.19 -6.67
C GLN A 197 -15.40 19.94 -6.10
N GLY A 198 -14.27 19.94 -6.82
CA GLY A 198 -13.04 20.60 -6.36
C GLY A 198 -12.39 19.92 -5.16
N VAL A 199 -12.54 18.59 -5.04
CA VAL A 199 -11.84 17.82 -4.00
C VAL A 199 -10.33 17.93 -4.20
N ARG A 200 -9.61 18.30 -3.15
CA ARG A 200 -8.16 18.37 -3.13
C ARG A 200 -7.62 17.16 -2.38
N CYS A 201 -6.86 16.32 -3.06
CA CYS A 201 -6.17 15.18 -2.48
C CYS A 201 -4.69 15.49 -2.35
N CYS A 202 -4.03 14.92 -1.34
CA CYS A 202 -2.57 14.94 -1.19
C CYS A 202 -2.05 13.52 -1.04
N LEU A 203 -0.94 13.22 -1.71
CA LEU A 203 -0.27 11.92 -1.68
C LEU A 203 1.01 11.98 -0.85
N VAL A 204 1.02 11.30 0.29
CA VAL A 204 2.12 11.32 1.26
C VAL A 204 2.81 9.95 1.27
N THR A 205 3.84 9.82 0.44
CA THR A 205 4.55 8.54 0.24
C THR A 205 6.06 8.72 0.27
N GLY A 206 6.80 7.70 0.75
CA GLY A 206 8.26 7.76 0.79
C GLY A 206 8.89 7.85 -0.59
N GLY A 207 10.01 8.55 -0.74
CA GLY A 207 10.74 8.67 -2.01
C GLY A 207 10.24 9.76 -2.98
N ALA A 208 9.32 10.61 -2.53
CA ALA A 208 9.04 11.91 -3.13
C ALA A 208 9.61 13.03 -2.23
N ASP A 209 9.68 14.27 -2.74
CA ASP A 209 10.26 15.39 -2.00
C ASP A 209 9.45 15.73 -0.74
N GLN A 210 10.12 15.67 0.41
CA GLN A 210 9.51 15.86 1.72
C GLN A 210 9.04 17.30 1.92
N LYS A 211 9.78 18.29 1.41
CA LYS A 211 9.40 19.71 1.56
C LYS A 211 8.14 20.02 0.76
N ALA A 212 8.02 19.49 -0.45
CA ALA A 212 6.82 19.60 -1.26
C ALA A 212 5.60 18.95 -0.59
N GLN A 213 5.75 17.76 -0.01
CA GLN A 213 4.66 17.10 0.74
C GLN A 213 4.25 17.90 1.98
N ALA A 214 5.20 18.44 2.75
CA ALA A 214 4.90 19.28 3.90
C ALA A 214 4.15 20.56 3.50
N LEU A 215 4.55 21.21 2.40
CA LEU A 215 3.85 22.38 1.88
C LEU A 215 2.41 22.04 1.43
N GLU A 216 2.23 20.89 0.78
CA GLU A 216 0.90 20.44 0.36
C GLU A 216 -0.01 20.12 1.56
N LEU A 217 0.51 19.43 2.59
CA LEU A 217 -0.19 19.21 3.85
C LEU A 217 -0.58 20.53 4.54
N GLY A 218 0.33 21.51 4.55
CA GLY A 218 0.08 22.84 5.10
C GLY A 218 -1.05 23.61 4.38
N ARG A 219 -1.30 23.32 3.08
CA ARG A 219 -2.44 23.85 2.32
C ARG A 219 -3.79 23.23 2.69
N ARG A 220 -3.79 22.24 3.60
CA ARG A 220 -4.98 21.55 4.13
C ARG A 220 -5.84 20.96 3.00
N PRO A 221 -5.34 19.91 2.31
CA PRO A 221 -6.12 19.15 1.35
C PRO A 221 -7.37 18.55 2.04
N HIS A 222 -8.36 18.13 1.28
CA HIS A 222 -9.58 17.52 1.82
C HIS A 222 -9.37 16.04 2.18
N VAL A 223 -8.55 15.33 1.40
CA VAL A 223 -8.21 13.93 1.63
C VAL A 223 -6.70 13.74 1.60
N VAL A 224 -6.14 13.12 2.62
CA VAL A 224 -4.73 12.70 2.65
C VAL A 224 -4.66 11.20 2.43
N ILE A 225 -3.91 10.77 1.41
CA ILE A 225 -3.65 9.36 1.12
C ILE A 225 -2.17 9.11 1.39
N ALA A 226 -1.85 8.16 2.26
CA ALA A 226 -0.50 8.02 2.76
C ALA A 226 -0.04 6.59 3.01
N THR A 227 1.26 6.38 2.89
CA THR A 227 1.94 5.24 3.52
C THR A 227 2.29 5.58 4.97
N PRO A 228 2.06 4.69 5.96
CA PRO A 228 2.21 5.03 7.38
C PRO A 228 3.58 5.64 7.74
N GLY A 229 4.67 5.04 7.25
CA GLY A 229 6.03 5.52 7.58
C GLY A 229 6.28 6.98 7.19
N ARG A 230 5.84 7.40 6.01
CA ARG A 230 6.04 8.79 5.55
C ARG A 230 5.14 9.77 6.30
N LEU A 231 3.90 9.41 6.59
CA LEU A 231 3.01 10.29 7.35
C LEU A 231 3.49 10.44 8.81
N ALA A 232 3.93 9.37 9.44
CA ALA A 232 4.54 9.40 10.77
C ALA A 232 5.76 10.34 10.80
N GLU A 233 6.65 10.23 9.81
CA GLU A 233 7.79 11.14 9.67
C GLU A 233 7.35 12.61 9.57
N HIS A 234 6.29 12.92 8.82
CA HIS A 234 5.75 14.28 8.76
C HIS A 234 5.15 14.76 10.09
N ILE A 235 4.43 13.88 10.80
CA ILE A 235 3.87 14.16 12.13
C ILE A 235 4.98 14.55 13.10
N GLU A 236 6.11 13.85 13.05
CA GLU A 236 7.24 14.06 13.97
C GLU A 236 8.10 15.27 13.58
N THR A 237 8.24 15.58 12.30
CA THR A 237 9.28 16.52 11.82
C THR A 237 8.76 17.82 11.21
N SER A 238 7.52 17.87 10.69
CA SER A 238 7.04 19.01 9.88
C SER A 238 6.42 20.16 10.70
N GLY A 239 6.39 20.02 12.02
CA GLY A 239 5.89 21.04 12.95
C GLY A 239 4.35 21.11 13.04
N ASP A 240 3.87 21.70 14.15
CA ASP A 240 2.44 21.72 14.47
C ASP A 240 1.59 22.49 13.45
N ASP A 241 2.12 23.57 12.87
CA ASP A 241 1.36 24.38 11.91
C ASP A 241 0.94 23.59 10.65
N THR A 242 1.84 22.71 10.19
CA THR A 242 1.60 21.78 9.08
C THR A 242 0.61 20.69 9.46
N MET A 243 0.75 20.13 10.67
CA MET A 243 0.05 18.90 11.06
C MET A 243 -1.28 19.14 11.77
N LYS A 244 -1.56 20.36 12.27
CA LYS A 244 -2.80 20.70 12.99
C LYS A 244 -4.09 20.40 12.21
N GLY A 245 -4.01 20.34 10.87
CA GLY A 245 -5.13 19.95 10.02
C GLY A 245 -5.64 18.54 10.31
N LEU A 246 -4.74 17.62 10.71
CA LEU A 246 -5.08 16.23 11.03
C LEU A 246 -6.02 16.12 12.22
N ARG A 247 -5.96 17.07 13.17
CA ARG A 247 -6.80 17.12 14.39
C ARG A 247 -8.29 17.41 14.12
N LYS A 248 -8.71 17.53 12.85
CA LYS A 248 -10.11 17.75 12.45
C LYS A 248 -10.66 16.65 11.54
N VAL A 249 -9.90 15.60 11.33
CA VAL A 249 -10.27 14.45 10.49
C VAL A 249 -11.53 13.78 11.02
N LYS A 250 -12.45 13.47 10.11
CA LYS A 250 -13.71 12.78 10.41
C LYS A 250 -13.70 11.33 9.99
N PHE A 251 -12.90 10.98 8.98
CA PHE A 251 -12.76 9.62 8.49
C PHE A 251 -11.32 9.14 8.52
N VAL A 252 -11.11 7.95 9.04
CA VAL A 252 -9.84 7.23 8.94
C VAL A 252 -10.09 5.92 8.24
N VAL A 253 -9.35 5.68 7.17
CA VAL A 253 -9.40 4.45 6.39
C VAL A 253 -8.08 3.69 6.54
N LEU A 254 -8.17 2.41 6.91
CA LEU A 254 -7.06 1.46 6.85
C LEU A 254 -7.32 0.51 5.69
N ASP A 255 -6.68 0.75 4.55
CA ASP A 255 -6.73 -0.11 3.37
C ASP A 255 -5.63 -1.19 3.42
N GLU A 256 -5.97 -2.41 2.99
CA GLU A 256 -5.19 -3.62 3.26
C GLU A 256 -4.82 -3.74 4.76
N ALA A 257 -5.86 -3.66 5.60
CA ALA A 257 -5.70 -3.62 7.06
C ALA A 257 -4.94 -4.83 7.63
N ASP A 258 -5.06 -6.01 7.02
CA ASP A 258 -4.29 -7.20 7.37
C ASP A 258 -2.77 -6.97 7.25
N ARG A 259 -2.33 -6.28 6.21
CA ARG A 259 -0.92 -5.90 6.01
C ARG A 259 -0.47 -4.77 6.91
N LEU A 260 -1.30 -3.73 7.08
CA LEU A 260 -0.99 -2.60 7.95
C LEU A 260 -0.83 -3.02 9.43
N LEU A 261 -1.62 -4.00 9.85
CA LEU A 261 -1.69 -4.49 11.23
C LEU A 261 -0.84 -5.74 11.48
N ALA A 262 -0.12 -6.23 10.46
CA ALA A 262 0.73 -7.40 10.59
C ALA A 262 1.83 -7.18 11.62
N THR A 263 2.01 -8.16 12.52
CA THR A 263 3.08 -8.17 13.53
C THR A 263 4.36 -8.78 12.96
N GLY A 264 5.51 -8.44 13.54
CA GLY A 264 6.81 -9.02 13.20
C GLY A 264 7.85 -8.02 12.71
N LYS A 265 8.97 -8.53 12.18
CA LYS A 265 10.07 -7.70 11.67
C LYS A 265 9.61 -6.92 10.44
N GLY A 266 9.82 -5.60 10.45
CA GLY A 266 9.34 -4.71 9.40
C GLY A 266 7.86 -4.34 9.53
N SER A 267 7.23 -4.60 10.68
CA SER A 267 5.85 -4.19 10.95
C SER A 267 5.67 -2.68 10.79
N MET A 268 4.55 -2.30 10.18
CA MET A 268 4.12 -0.91 10.05
C MET A 268 3.36 -0.41 11.28
N LEU A 269 3.05 -1.29 12.24
CA LEU A 269 2.26 -0.96 13.44
C LEU A 269 2.77 0.28 14.20
N PRO A 270 4.09 0.47 14.43
CA PRO A 270 4.57 1.67 15.13
C PRO A 270 4.20 2.95 14.37
N ALA A 271 4.45 2.97 13.05
CA ALA A 271 4.12 4.12 12.22
C ALA A 271 2.60 4.34 12.10
N VAL A 272 1.81 3.27 12.03
CA VAL A 272 0.35 3.34 12.07
C VAL A 272 -0.12 3.95 13.40
N SER A 273 0.46 3.54 14.53
CA SER A 273 0.16 4.10 15.85
C SER A 273 0.43 5.60 15.88
N THR A 274 1.64 6.03 15.49
CA THR A 274 2.00 7.46 15.40
C THR A 274 0.98 8.24 14.56
N CYS A 275 0.54 7.67 13.44
CA CYS A 275 -0.48 8.29 12.60
C CYS A 275 -1.83 8.40 13.32
N LEU A 276 -2.30 7.35 13.99
CA LEU A 276 -3.59 7.32 14.67
C LEU A 276 -3.64 8.21 15.90
N ASP A 277 -2.51 8.37 16.60
CA ASP A 277 -2.36 9.20 17.80
C ASP A 277 -2.40 10.71 17.47
N ALA A 278 -2.01 11.09 16.25
CA ALA A 278 -2.11 12.47 15.75
C ALA A 278 -3.53 12.87 15.29
N LEU A 279 -4.47 11.91 15.23
CA LEU A 279 -5.84 12.10 14.74
C LEU A 279 -6.83 12.22 15.90
N PRO A 280 -8.04 12.81 15.70
CA PRO A 280 -9.06 12.92 16.75
C PRO A 280 -9.40 11.57 17.32
N PRO A 281 -9.71 11.42 18.63
CA PRO A 281 -9.96 10.11 19.23
C PRO A 281 -11.05 9.32 18.49
N SER A 282 -11.03 8.00 18.61
CA SER A 282 -11.97 7.11 17.90
C SER A 282 -13.44 7.40 18.22
N SER A 283 -13.76 8.12 19.29
CA SER A 283 -15.11 8.62 19.61
C SER A 283 -15.61 9.73 18.69
N GLU A 284 -14.72 10.50 18.06
CA GLU A 284 -15.06 11.73 17.31
C GLU A 284 -14.90 11.59 15.78
N ARG A 285 -14.44 10.41 15.35
CA ARG A 285 -14.19 10.03 13.96
C ARG A 285 -14.81 8.67 13.63
N GLN A 286 -15.08 8.45 12.35
CA GLN A 286 -15.48 7.16 11.81
C GLN A 286 -14.26 6.42 11.29
N THR A 287 -14.11 5.15 11.68
CA THR A 287 -12.99 4.30 11.30
C THR A 287 -13.49 3.23 10.33
N LEU A 288 -12.84 3.12 9.18
CA LEU A 288 -13.15 2.18 8.12
C LEU A 288 -11.94 1.28 7.88
N LEU A 289 -12.10 -0.03 8.02
CA LEU A 289 -11.06 -1.01 7.71
C LEU A 289 -11.48 -1.80 6.48
N PHE A 290 -10.64 -1.80 5.45
CA PHE A 290 -10.85 -2.57 4.24
C PHE A 290 -9.71 -3.55 4.05
N THR A 291 -10.05 -4.82 3.84
CA THR A 291 -9.05 -5.90 3.82
C THR A 291 -9.47 -7.01 2.85
N ALA A 292 -8.49 -7.76 2.34
CA ALA A 292 -8.76 -9.00 1.62
C ALA A 292 -9.10 -10.14 2.58
N THR A 293 -8.44 -10.16 3.74
CA THR A 293 -8.63 -11.20 4.76
C THR A 293 -8.97 -10.59 6.12
N VAL A 294 -9.99 -11.14 6.78
CA VAL A 294 -10.38 -10.71 8.13
C VAL A 294 -9.58 -11.53 9.15
N THR A 295 -8.38 -11.06 9.47
CA THR A 295 -7.47 -11.72 10.42
C THR A 295 -7.90 -11.51 11.88
N PRO A 296 -7.40 -12.31 12.83
CA PRO A 296 -7.66 -12.10 14.26
C PRO A 296 -7.30 -10.68 14.74
N GLU A 297 -6.25 -10.07 14.20
CA GLU A 297 -5.83 -8.70 14.53
C GLU A 297 -6.88 -7.67 14.09
N VAL A 298 -7.45 -7.85 12.89
CA VAL A 298 -8.55 -7.01 12.40
C VAL A 298 -9.81 -7.22 13.24
N ARG A 299 -10.10 -8.46 13.68
CA ARG A 299 -11.24 -8.76 14.57
C ARG A 299 -11.04 -8.20 15.98
N ALA A 300 -9.83 -8.22 16.52
CA ALA A 300 -9.54 -7.63 17.82
C ALA A 300 -9.86 -6.12 17.87
N LEU A 301 -9.68 -5.41 16.76
CA LEU A 301 -10.10 -4.00 16.65
C LEU A 301 -11.63 -3.81 16.65
N LYS A 302 -12.39 -4.80 16.17
CA LYS A 302 -13.86 -4.80 16.26
C LYS A 302 -14.32 -4.94 17.71
N ASP A 303 -13.65 -5.81 18.48
CA ASP A 303 -14.00 -6.15 19.86
C ASP A 303 -13.40 -5.18 20.89
N ALA A 304 -12.63 -4.18 20.45
CA ALA A 304 -12.04 -3.17 21.32
C ALA A 304 -13.11 -2.33 22.03
N PRO A 305 -12.89 -1.92 23.30
CA PRO A 305 -13.84 -1.09 24.04
C PRO A 305 -14.19 0.21 23.30
N ARG A 306 -15.48 0.53 23.23
CA ARG A 306 -15.99 1.67 22.45
C ARG A 306 -16.54 2.76 23.35
N ALA A 307 -16.47 3.99 22.86
CA ALA A 307 -17.04 5.13 23.55
C ALA A 307 -18.57 4.98 23.66
N PRO A 308 -19.17 5.38 24.80
CA PRO A 308 -20.62 5.38 24.98
C PRO A 308 -21.33 6.14 23.85
N GLY A 309 -22.37 5.54 23.27
CA GLY A 309 -23.18 6.16 22.22
C GLY A 309 -22.69 5.95 20.78
N LYS A 310 -21.55 5.27 20.56
CA LYS A 310 -21.07 4.97 19.21
C LYS A 310 -21.78 3.74 18.62
N PRO A 311 -22.40 3.81 17.41
CA PRO A 311 -23.13 2.68 16.81
C PRO A 311 -22.24 1.48 16.51
N ASP A 312 -22.72 0.25 16.68
CA ASP A 312 -21.95 -0.99 16.48
C ASP A 312 -21.21 -1.05 15.13
N VAL A 313 -19.98 -1.58 15.17
CA VAL A 313 -19.15 -1.78 13.98
C VAL A 313 -19.90 -2.68 13.00
N PHE A 314 -20.11 -2.18 11.79
CA PHE A 314 -20.66 -2.98 10.70
C PHE A 314 -19.54 -3.85 10.12
N VAL A 315 -19.80 -5.16 10.00
CA VAL A 315 -18.86 -6.10 9.38
C VAL A 315 -19.55 -6.71 8.18
N THR A 316 -18.88 -6.65 7.03
CA THR A 316 -19.33 -7.32 5.81
C THR A 316 -18.17 -8.05 5.18
N GLU A 317 -18.39 -9.30 4.83
CA GLU A 317 -17.44 -10.14 4.13
C GLU A 317 -18.12 -10.61 2.84
N VAL A 318 -17.61 -10.18 1.70
CA VAL A 318 -18.19 -10.42 0.38
C VAL A 318 -17.08 -10.89 -0.55
N ASP A 319 -17.32 -11.98 -1.28
CA ASP A 319 -16.31 -12.61 -2.14
C ASP A 319 -15.05 -13.07 -1.37
N THR A 320 -15.17 -13.26 -0.05
CA THR A 320 -14.09 -13.75 0.84
C THR A 320 -13.94 -15.27 0.80
N ASP A 321 -15.03 -15.99 0.50
CA ASP A 321 -15.02 -17.46 0.32
C ASP A 321 -14.21 -17.90 -0.91
N SER A 322 -13.72 -16.94 -1.70
CA SER A 322 -12.92 -17.16 -2.90
C SER A 322 -11.48 -16.65 -2.77
N LEU A 323 -10.71 -17.24 -1.85
CA LEU A 323 -9.34 -17.66 -2.19
C LEU A 323 -9.36 -18.85 -3.18
N THR A 324 -10.52 -19.18 -3.75
CA THR A 324 -10.67 -20.02 -4.92
C THR A 324 -9.93 -19.36 -6.06
N LEU A 325 -8.71 -19.86 -6.26
CA LEU A 325 -8.00 -19.85 -7.52
C LEU A 325 -9.01 -19.84 -8.68
N PRO A 326 -8.90 -18.90 -9.63
CA PRO A 326 -9.81 -18.85 -10.76
C PRO A 326 -9.95 -20.25 -11.38
N PRO A 327 -11.15 -20.71 -11.77
CA PRO A 327 -11.31 -22.04 -12.37
C PRO A 327 -10.48 -22.22 -13.65
N THR A 328 -10.06 -21.11 -14.26
CA THR A 328 -9.16 -21.07 -15.41
C THR A 328 -7.67 -21.20 -15.06
N LEU A 329 -7.30 -21.08 -13.77
CA LEU A 329 -5.92 -21.17 -13.31
C LEU A 329 -5.50 -22.63 -13.16
N LYS A 330 -4.62 -23.08 -14.06
CA LYS A 330 -4.01 -24.41 -13.98
C LYS A 330 -2.80 -24.37 -13.06
N GLN A 331 -2.85 -25.14 -11.98
CA GLN A 331 -1.72 -25.32 -11.07
C GLN A 331 -1.03 -26.65 -11.33
N THR A 332 0.30 -26.61 -11.36
CA THR A 332 1.15 -27.78 -11.52
C THR A 332 2.30 -27.70 -10.52
N TYR A 333 2.81 -28.85 -10.08
CA TYR A 333 3.99 -28.92 -9.23
C TYR A 333 5.00 -29.92 -9.80
N GLN A 334 6.27 -29.72 -9.48
CA GLN A 334 7.34 -30.66 -9.80
C GLN A 334 8.20 -30.87 -8.56
N LEU A 335 8.34 -32.13 -8.14
CA LEU A 335 9.28 -32.48 -7.08
C LEU A 335 10.70 -32.40 -7.63
N VAL A 336 11.54 -31.59 -6.99
CA VAL A 336 12.94 -31.43 -7.34
C VAL A 336 13.78 -31.43 -6.07
N ASN A 337 15.00 -31.97 -6.16
CA ASN A 337 15.97 -31.79 -5.09
C ASN A 337 16.28 -30.30 -4.94
N VAL A 338 16.28 -29.79 -3.71
CA VAL A 338 16.52 -28.38 -3.40
C VAL A 338 17.85 -27.88 -3.99
N LEU A 339 18.87 -28.74 -4.07
CA LEU A 339 20.19 -28.42 -4.61
C LEU A 339 20.20 -28.18 -6.13
N HIS A 340 19.14 -28.60 -6.84
CA HIS A 340 19.06 -28.52 -8.30
C HIS A 340 17.96 -27.57 -8.79
N LYS A 341 17.28 -26.84 -7.88
CA LYS A 341 16.12 -26.00 -8.23
C LYS A 341 16.40 -25.03 -9.37
N GLU A 342 17.56 -24.39 -9.37
CA GLU A 342 18.00 -23.40 -10.36
C GLU A 342 18.18 -24.05 -11.75
N LYS A 343 18.72 -25.28 -11.79
CA LYS A 343 18.86 -26.05 -13.03
C LYS A 343 17.50 -26.41 -13.61
N TYR A 344 16.59 -26.92 -12.79
CA TYR A 344 15.22 -27.24 -13.23
C TYR A 344 14.48 -25.99 -13.69
N LEU A 345 14.63 -24.86 -12.98
CA LEU A 345 14.07 -23.58 -13.39
C LEU A 345 14.57 -23.15 -14.77
N HIS A 346 15.88 -23.22 -15.00
CA HIS A 346 16.47 -22.86 -16.30
C HIS A 346 15.90 -23.72 -17.43
N ILE A 347 15.83 -25.04 -17.25
CA ILE A 347 15.26 -25.95 -18.25
C ILE A 347 13.77 -25.67 -18.47
N LEU A 348 13.00 -25.44 -17.40
CA LEU A 348 11.57 -25.13 -17.48
C LEU A 348 11.32 -23.87 -18.32
N LEU A 349 12.16 -22.84 -18.16
CA LEU A 349 12.10 -21.59 -18.90
C LEU A 349 12.46 -21.73 -20.38
N LEU A 350 13.15 -22.80 -20.78
CA LEU A 350 13.54 -23.10 -22.17
C LEU A 350 12.54 -24.01 -22.89
N THR A 351 11.58 -24.61 -22.18
CA THR A 351 10.55 -25.43 -22.82
C THR A 351 9.77 -24.62 -23.85
N ALA A 352 9.34 -25.24 -24.96
CA ALA A 352 8.56 -24.57 -26.00
C ALA A 352 7.28 -23.90 -25.45
N ALA A 353 6.69 -24.48 -24.39
CA ALA A 353 5.53 -23.93 -23.72
C ALA A 353 5.82 -22.62 -22.97
N ASN A 354 7.06 -22.34 -22.56
CA ASN A 354 7.42 -21.22 -21.69
C ASN A 354 8.45 -20.25 -22.29
N ALA A 355 9.19 -20.64 -23.34
CA ALA A 355 10.31 -19.88 -23.89
C ALA A 355 9.95 -18.42 -24.22
N GLU A 356 8.77 -18.18 -24.78
CA GLU A 356 8.30 -16.84 -25.18
C GLU A 356 7.34 -16.18 -24.19
N LYS A 357 6.92 -16.90 -23.14
CA LYS A 357 5.90 -16.37 -22.22
C LYS A 357 6.50 -15.37 -21.23
N PRO A 358 5.82 -14.24 -20.96
CA PRO A 358 6.16 -13.41 -19.81
C PRO A 358 5.96 -14.24 -18.54
N THR A 359 6.99 -14.28 -17.69
CA THR A 359 7.04 -15.19 -16.54
C THR A 359 7.39 -14.41 -15.29
N ILE A 360 6.62 -14.61 -14.21
CA ILE A 360 6.95 -14.10 -12.88
C ILE A 360 7.45 -15.27 -12.02
N ILE A 361 8.60 -15.11 -11.38
CA ILE A 361 9.22 -16.10 -10.50
C ILE A 361 9.22 -15.53 -9.09
N PHE A 362 8.47 -16.15 -8.19
CA PHE A 362 8.42 -15.75 -6.79
C PHE A 362 9.50 -16.47 -5.97
N CYS A 363 10.15 -15.73 -5.07
CA CYS A 363 11.08 -16.29 -4.09
C CYS A 363 10.99 -15.53 -2.77
N ASN A 364 11.36 -16.17 -1.66
CA ASN A 364 11.07 -15.63 -0.34
C ASN A 364 12.05 -14.55 0.13
N ARG A 365 13.26 -14.48 -0.44
CA ARG A 365 14.34 -13.61 0.04
C ARG A 365 14.86 -12.74 -1.08
N THR A 366 15.12 -11.47 -0.76
CA THR A 366 15.74 -10.50 -1.68
C THR A 366 17.08 -11.00 -2.21
N SER A 367 17.91 -11.61 -1.34
CA SER A 367 19.18 -12.21 -1.75
C SER A 367 19.02 -13.34 -2.77
N THR A 368 17.97 -14.15 -2.65
CA THR A 368 17.63 -15.18 -3.64
C THR A 368 17.16 -14.55 -4.94
N ALA A 369 16.36 -13.49 -4.88
CA ALA A 369 15.94 -12.76 -6.08
C ALA A 369 17.14 -12.19 -6.85
N THR A 370 18.09 -11.56 -6.15
CA THR A 370 19.33 -11.04 -6.73
C THR A 370 20.19 -12.15 -7.34
N LEU A 371 20.36 -13.28 -6.64
CA LEU A 371 21.10 -14.44 -7.14
C LEU A 371 20.48 -14.98 -8.44
N LEU A 372 19.16 -15.21 -8.44
CA LEU A 372 18.46 -15.74 -9.61
C LEU A 372 18.49 -14.77 -10.78
N GLU A 373 18.41 -13.46 -10.54
CA GLU A 373 18.50 -12.44 -11.59
C GLU A 373 19.87 -12.50 -12.27
N HIS A 374 20.94 -12.55 -11.47
CA HIS A 374 22.30 -12.64 -12.00
C HIS A 374 22.52 -13.95 -12.76
N LEU A 375 22.12 -15.08 -12.17
CA LEU A 375 22.24 -16.40 -12.78
C LEU A 375 21.49 -16.48 -14.12
N LEU A 376 20.24 -16.04 -14.17
CA LEU A 376 19.44 -16.11 -15.39
C LEU A 376 19.96 -15.13 -16.46
N ARG A 377 20.52 -13.98 -16.07
CA ARG A 377 21.19 -13.06 -16.99
C ARG A 377 22.44 -13.68 -17.60
N LEU A 378 23.28 -14.37 -16.80
CA LEU A 378 24.44 -15.12 -17.31
C LEU A 378 24.03 -16.24 -18.28
N LEU A 379 22.85 -16.83 -18.06
CA LEU A 379 22.25 -17.83 -18.96
C LEU A 379 21.46 -17.22 -20.11
N ASN A 380 21.70 -15.94 -20.45
CA ASN A 380 21.10 -15.20 -21.56
C ASN A 380 19.58 -15.03 -21.52
N HIS A 381 18.95 -15.11 -20.35
CA HIS A 381 17.55 -14.74 -20.20
C HIS A 381 17.41 -13.22 -20.06
N ARG A 382 16.40 -12.65 -20.73
CA ARG A 382 15.98 -11.26 -20.52
C ARG A 382 15.20 -11.16 -19.21
N VAL A 383 15.92 -10.90 -18.12
CA VAL A 383 15.40 -10.94 -16.75
C VAL A 383 15.61 -9.62 -16.02
N THR A 384 14.70 -9.32 -15.09
CA THR A 384 14.75 -8.19 -14.18
C THR A 384 14.21 -8.61 -12.81
N ALA A 385 14.54 -7.89 -11.74
CA ALA A 385 14.04 -8.17 -10.40
C ALA A 385 13.19 -7.04 -9.80
N LEU A 386 12.29 -7.40 -8.88
CA LEU A 386 11.47 -6.51 -8.08
C LEU A 386 11.46 -7.00 -6.63
N HIS A 387 12.26 -6.36 -5.78
CA HIS A 387 12.33 -6.69 -4.35
C HIS A 387 12.77 -5.48 -3.52
N SER A 388 12.53 -5.51 -2.21
CA SER A 388 12.76 -4.36 -1.30
C SER A 388 14.22 -3.91 -1.19
N GLY A 389 15.18 -4.80 -1.50
CA GLY A 389 16.61 -4.44 -1.57
C GLY A 389 17.01 -3.53 -2.74
N LEU A 390 16.13 -3.29 -3.72
CA LEU A 390 16.42 -2.39 -4.85
C LEU A 390 15.97 -0.95 -4.55
N PRO A 391 16.73 0.06 -5.03
CA PRO A 391 16.27 1.44 -5.06
C PRO A 391 14.88 1.55 -5.72
N HIS A 392 14.04 2.47 -5.25
CA HIS A 392 12.68 2.62 -5.79
C HIS A 392 12.66 2.94 -7.29
N THR A 393 13.59 3.77 -7.76
CA THR A 393 13.76 4.10 -9.18
C THR A 393 14.00 2.82 -10.00
N ASP A 394 14.85 1.92 -9.51
CA ASP A 394 15.15 0.65 -10.17
C ASP A 394 13.94 -0.28 -10.16
N ARG A 395 13.21 -0.38 -9.05
CA ARG A 395 11.95 -1.15 -8.97
C ARG A 395 10.95 -0.68 -10.03
N THR A 396 10.79 0.62 -10.18
CA THR A 396 9.88 1.24 -11.16
C THR A 396 10.34 0.96 -12.59
N ASN A 397 11.62 1.17 -12.88
CA ASN A 397 12.21 0.91 -14.19
C ASN A 397 12.14 -0.58 -14.57
N ASN A 398 12.44 -1.47 -13.64
CA ASN A 398 12.39 -2.92 -13.83
C ASN A 398 10.97 -3.40 -14.12
N LEU A 399 9.97 -2.90 -13.37
CA LEU A 399 8.57 -3.20 -13.64
C LEU A 399 8.13 -2.67 -15.01
N ALA A 400 8.55 -1.47 -15.40
CA ALA A 400 8.29 -0.92 -16.72
C ALA A 400 8.91 -1.77 -17.84
N ARG A 401 10.16 -2.22 -17.67
CA ARG A 401 10.84 -3.14 -18.61
C ARG A 401 10.10 -4.47 -18.76
N PHE A 402 9.56 -5.02 -17.67
CA PHE A 402 8.75 -6.25 -17.72
C PHE A 402 7.42 -6.02 -18.45
N ARG A 403 6.70 -4.93 -18.12
CA ARG A 403 5.43 -4.57 -18.80
C ARG A 403 5.61 -4.34 -20.29
N ALA A 404 6.71 -3.68 -20.69
CA ALA A 404 7.08 -3.47 -22.08
C ALA A 404 7.65 -4.72 -22.78
N ARG A 405 7.71 -5.87 -22.09
CA ARG A 405 8.34 -7.12 -22.55
C ARG A 405 9.81 -6.99 -22.94
N ALA A 406 10.49 -5.91 -22.54
CA ALA A 406 11.93 -5.75 -22.71
C ALA A 406 12.68 -6.78 -21.84
N ALA A 407 12.21 -6.98 -20.61
CA ALA A 407 12.47 -8.17 -19.81
C ALA A 407 11.29 -9.14 -19.94
N ARG A 408 11.58 -10.40 -20.25
CA ARG A 408 10.57 -11.47 -20.32
C ARG A 408 10.26 -12.03 -18.93
N ILE A 409 11.26 -12.06 -18.06
CA ILE A 409 11.19 -12.68 -16.74
C ILE A 409 11.27 -11.59 -15.67
N LEU A 410 10.34 -11.64 -14.72
CA LEU A 410 10.36 -10.82 -13.50
C LEU A 410 10.56 -11.72 -12.29
N ILE A 411 11.63 -11.50 -11.53
CA ILE A 411 11.83 -12.18 -10.26
C ILE A 411 11.32 -11.28 -9.15
N ALA A 412 10.39 -11.77 -8.34
CA ALA A 412 9.76 -10.99 -7.29
C ALA A 412 9.89 -11.68 -5.93
N THR A 413 9.99 -10.87 -4.89
CA THR A 413 9.56 -11.31 -3.56
C THR A 413 8.13 -10.83 -3.34
N ASP A 414 7.41 -11.48 -2.43
CA ASP A 414 6.26 -10.84 -1.79
C ASP A 414 6.71 -9.53 -1.11
#